data_AF-C0P0G9-F1
#
_entry.id   AF-C0P0G9-F1
#
_cell.length_a   1.000
_cell.length_b   1.000
_cell.length_c   1.000
_cell.angle_alpha   90.00
_cell.angle_beta   90.00
_cell.angle_gamma   90.00
#
_symmetry.space_group_name_H-M   'P 1'
#
loop_
_entity.id
_entity.type
_entity.pdbx_description
1 polymer ?
#
loop_
_entity_poly.entity_id
_entity_poly.type
_entity_poly.pdbx_seq_one_letter_code
_entity_poly.pdbx_strand_id
1 'polypeptide(L)'
;MPSSCQDIRLALAQCLQQSDCIMVQGKTPHECLQPPYLENLPVKCQQLRKGLSDCKRGMVDMRKRFRGNQPIALGSEVDPATGEVITKTKPVGQLYAGKPAFQSVKEISGDEVQMDPEKTRGL
;
A
#
# COMPACT_ATOMS: atom_id res chain seq x y z
N MET A 1 -15.78 12.82 1.96
CA MET A 1 -14.32 12.73 2.24
C MET A 1 -13.61 12.40 0.94
N PRO A 2 -12.52 13.10 0.58
CA PRO A 2 -11.80 12.89 -0.69
C PRO A 2 -11.36 11.44 -0.87
N SER A 3 -11.47 10.93 -2.11
CA SER A 3 -11.22 9.54 -2.50
C SER A 3 -9.78 9.08 -2.21
N SER A 4 -8.82 10.00 -2.19
CA SER A 4 -7.39 9.71 -2.06
C SER A 4 -6.97 8.97 -0.79
N CYS A 5 -7.74 9.05 0.30
CA CYS A 5 -7.44 8.34 1.55
C CYS A 5 -8.52 7.32 1.94
N GLN A 6 -9.37 6.91 0.99
CA GLN A 6 -10.49 6.01 1.26
C GLN A 6 -9.99 4.63 1.68
N ASP A 7 -9.04 4.04 0.96
CA ASP A 7 -8.50 2.69 1.23
C ASP A 7 -7.89 2.59 2.63
N ILE A 8 -7.12 3.60 3.02
CA ILE A 8 -6.49 3.66 4.35
C ILE A 8 -7.55 3.75 5.44
N ARG A 9 -8.63 4.51 5.21
CA ARG A 9 -9.72 4.63 6.18
C ARG A 9 -10.49 3.32 6.30
N LEU A 10 -10.75 2.64 5.19
CA LEU A 10 -11.42 1.34 5.20
C LEU A 10 -10.56 0.29 5.91
N ALA A 11 -9.26 0.24 5.62
CA ALA A 11 -8.32 -0.65 6.30
C ALA A 11 -8.24 -0.35 7.82
N LEU A 12 -8.21 0.93 8.20
CA LEU A 12 -8.22 1.33 9.61
C LEU A 12 -9.54 0.93 10.29
N ALA A 13 -10.67 1.14 9.64
CA ALA A 13 -11.98 0.76 10.17
C ALA A 13 -12.07 -0.77 10.39
N GLN A 14 -11.59 -1.56 9.43
CA GLN A 14 -11.50 -3.02 9.57
C GLN A 14 -10.57 -3.42 10.72
N CYS A 15 -9.41 -2.78 10.85
CA CYS A 15 -8.47 -3.05 11.93
C CYS A 15 -9.09 -2.77 13.31
N LEU A 16 -9.81 -1.66 13.44
CA LEU A 16 -10.50 -1.28 14.67
C LEU A 16 -11.63 -2.25 15.01
N GLN A 17 -12.44 -2.67 14.04
CA GLN A 17 -13.51 -3.66 14.25
C GLN A 17 -12.99 -5.00 14.81
N GLN A 18 -11.76 -5.38 14.45
CA GLN A 18 -11.09 -6.59 14.92
C GLN A 18 -10.27 -6.38 16.20
N SER A 19 -10.21 -5.16 16.73
CA SER A 19 -9.39 -4.86 17.90
C SER A 19 -10.14 -5.04 19.21
N ASP A 20 -9.42 -5.44 20.26
CA ASP A 20 -9.96 -5.64 21.61
C ASP A 20 -10.56 -4.36 22.20
N CYS A 21 -10.11 -3.18 21.77
CA CYS A 21 -10.64 -1.91 22.23
C CYS A 21 -12.15 -1.75 21.90
N ILE A 22 -12.60 -2.25 20.74
CA ILE A 22 -14.02 -2.24 20.39
C ILE A 22 -14.70 -3.52 20.86
N MET A 23 -14.10 -4.70 20.64
CA MET A 23 -14.75 -5.97 20.93
C MET A 23 -14.86 -6.27 22.42
N VAL A 24 -13.83 -5.98 23.21
CA VAL A 24 -13.77 -6.31 24.65
C VAL A 24 -14.17 -5.11 25.50
N GLN A 25 -13.66 -3.91 25.18
CA GLN A 25 -13.91 -2.72 26.01
C GLN A 25 -15.15 -1.93 25.60
N GLY A 26 -15.77 -2.23 24.44
CA GLY A 26 -17.00 -1.57 23.98
C GLY A 26 -16.84 -0.08 23.66
N LYS A 27 -15.62 0.38 23.36
CA LYS A 27 -15.33 1.79 23.13
C LYS A 27 -15.67 2.23 21.72
N THR A 28 -15.88 3.52 21.54
CA THR A 28 -16.06 4.06 20.20
C THR A 28 -14.73 4.03 19.42
N PRO A 29 -14.76 3.91 18.08
CA PRO A 29 -13.56 4.01 17.26
C PRO A 29 -12.74 5.28 17.52
N HIS A 30 -13.41 6.37 17.91
CA HIS A 30 -12.77 7.63 18.25
C HIS A 30 -11.98 7.55 19.56
N GLU A 31 -12.56 6.95 20.61
CA GLU A 31 -11.89 6.72 21.90
C GLU A 31 -10.68 5.79 21.75
N CYS A 32 -10.78 4.74 20.94
CA CYS A 32 -9.65 3.85 20.67
C CYS A 32 -8.47 4.58 19.99
N LEU A 33 -8.75 5.66 19.26
CA LEU A 33 -7.74 6.47 18.58
C LEU A 33 -7.16 7.61 19.45
N GLN A 34 -7.47 7.65 20.75
CA GLN A 34 -6.95 8.60 21.72
C GLN A 34 -6.08 7.90 22.79
N PRO A 35 -5.08 8.59 23.37
CA PRO A 35 -4.31 8.03 24.48
C PRO A 35 -5.24 7.88 25.69
N PRO A 36 -5.11 6.80 26.49
CA PRO A 36 -4.04 5.79 26.50
C PRO A 36 -4.29 4.56 25.60
N TYR A 37 -5.49 4.40 25.02
CA TYR A 37 -5.88 3.17 24.32
C TYR A 37 -5.12 2.92 23.01
N LEU A 38 -4.56 3.99 22.45
CA LEU A 38 -3.67 3.93 21.29
C LEU A 38 -2.48 2.99 21.47
N GLU A 39 -1.88 2.98 22.65
CA GLU A 39 -0.66 2.21 22.92
C GLU A 39 -0.98 0.72 23.03
N ASN A 40 -2.21 0.39 23.45
CA ASN A 40 -2.71 -0.97 23.58
C ASN A 40 -3.23 -1.56 22.25
N LEU A 41 -3.39 -0.75 21.20
CA LEU A 41 -3.84 -1.23 19.90
C LEU A 41 -2.74 -2.04 19.18
N PRO A 42 -3.10 -3.04 18.35
CA PRO A 42 -2.12 -3.76 17.53
C PRO A 42 -1.29 -2.81 16.66
N VAL A 43 -0.01 -3.14 16.47
CA VAL A 43 0.96 -2.36 15.67
C VAL A 43 0.40 -2.03 14.29
N LYS A 44 -0.32 -2.98 13.66
CA LYS A 44 -1.02 -2.77 12.39
C LYS A 44 -1.99 -1.58 12.41
N CYS A 45 -2.81 -1.46 13.46
CA CYS A 45 -3.76 -0.36 13.57
C CYS A 45 -3.05 0.97 13.85
N GLN A 46 -1.97 0.96 14.64
CA GLN A 46 -1.15 2.14 14.89
C GLN A 46 -0.49 2.66 13.61
N GLN A 47 0.04 1.75 12.77
CA GLN A 47 0.61 2.08 11.46
C GLN A 47 -0.45 2.66 10.52
N LEU A 48 -1.65 2.07 10.45
CA LEU A 48 -2.76 2.59 9.66
C LEU A 48 -3.19 3.99 10.10
N ARG A 49 -3.20 4.27 11.41
CA ARG A 49 -3.49 5.60 11.95
C ARG A 49 -2.44 6.63 11.50
N LYS A 50 -1.16 6.27 11.59
CA LYS A 50 -0.06 7.12 11.10
C LYS A 50 -0.20 7.38 9.61
N GLY A 51 -0.42 6.33 8.81
CA GLY A 51 -0.63 6.43 7.37
C GLY A 51 -1.84 7.29 7.00
N LEU A 52 -2.94 7.21 7.74
CA LEU A 52 -4.10 8.08 7.53
C LEU A 52 -3.76 9.55 7.83
N SER A 53 -2.97 9.81 8.88
CA SER A 53 -2.52 11.16 9.22
C SER A 53 -1.61 11.76 8.15
N ASP A 54 -0.71 10.95 7.58
CA ASP A 54 0.21 11.34 6.50
C ASP A 54 -0.53 11.55 5.18
N CYS A 55 -1.54 10.72 4.90
CA CYS A 55 -2.40 10.90 3.74
C CYS A 55 -3.19 12.22 3.84
N LYS A 56 -3.78 12.52 5.00
CA LYS A 56 -4.47 13.80 5.25
C LYS A 56 -3.53 15.00 5.10
N ARG A 57 -2.31 14.91 5.64
CA ARG A 57 -1.28 15.94 5.46
C ARG A 57 -0.92 16.12 3.98
N GLY A 58 -0.80 15.02 3.24
CA GLY A 58 -0.48 15.06 1.81
C GLY A 58 -1.56 15.69 0.93
N MET A 59 -2.84 15.66 1.36
CA MET A 59 -3.91 16.36 0.63
C MET A 59 -3.81 17.89 0.75
N VAL A 60 -3.25 18.39 1.84
CA VAL A 60 -3.08 19.83 2.08
C VAL A 60 -1.73 20.31 1.53
N ASP A 61 -0.72 19.45 1.43
CA ASP A 61 0.59 19.80 0.88
C ASP A 61 0.54 20.08 -0.64
N MET A 62 0.88 21.32 -1.02
CA MET A 62 0.92 21.78 -2.41
C MET A 62 1.87 20.93 -3.28
N ARG A 63 2.97 20.43 -2.70
CA ARG A 63 3.97 19.63 -3.44
C ARG A 63 3.42 18.29 -3.90
N LYS A 64 2.48 17.72 -3.14
CA LYS A 64 1.85 16.42 -3.43
C LYS A 64 0.60 16.54 -4.31
N ARG A 65 0.08 17.76 -4.53
CA ARG A 65 -1.03 18.00 -5.48
C ARG A 65 -0.67 17.57 -6.91
N PHE A 66 0.54 17.86 -7.35
CA PHE A 66 1.00 17.52 -8.71
C PHE A 66 1.43 16.06 -8.86
N ARG A 67 2.07 15.48 -7.83
CA ARG A 67 2.58 14.10 -7.88
C ARG A 67 1.53 13.05 -7.48
N GLY A 68 0.42 13.49 -6.89
CA GLY A 68 -0.57 12.62 -6.27
C GLY A 68 -0.12 12.12 -4.88
N ASN A 69 -1.08 11.88 -4.01
CA ASN A 69 -0.83 11.04 -2.83
C ASN A 69 -0.68 9.60 -3.32
N GLN A 70 0.47 8.98 -3.02
CA GLN A 70 0.72 7.58 -3.35
C GLN A 70 -0.33 6.72 -2.63
N PRO A 71 -1.09 5.87 -3.35
CA PRO A 71 -1.99 4.93 -2.69
C PRO A 71 -1.15 3.91 -1.91
N ILE A 72 -1.56 3.58 -0.69
CA ILE A 72 -0.81 2.65 0.19
C ILE A 72 -0.55 1.31 -0.51
N ALA A 73 -1.48 0.86 -1.36
CA ALA A 73 -1.35 -0.38 -2.12
C ALA A 73 -0.12 -0.43 -3.06
N LEU A 74 0.47 0.71 -3.42
CA LEU A 74 1.60 0.77 -4.36
C LEU A 74 2.98 0.95 -3.68
N GLY A 75 3.04 1.36 -2.41
CA GLY A 75 4.31 1.81 -1.80
C GLY A 75 4.87 0.94 -0.67
N SER A 76 4.05 0.14 -0.01
CA SER A 76 4.47 -0.58 1.19
C SER A 76 3.54 -1.75 1.49
N GLU A 77 4.06 -2.97 1.40
CA GLU A 77 3.41 -4.14 1.99
C GLU A 77 3.94 -4.30 3.41
N VAL A 78 3.05 -4.50 4.37
CA VAL A 78 3.44 -4.81 5.75
C VAL A 78 3.34 -6.31 5.90
N ASP A 79 4.46 -6.95 6.22
CA ASP A 79 4.47 -8.38 6.49
C ASP A 79 3.58 -8.68 7.70
N PRO A 80 2.57 -9.57 7.57
CA PRO A 80 1.65 -9.88 8.66
C PRO A 80 2.33 -10.58 9.84
N ALA A 81 3.54 -11.13 9.65
CA ALA A 81 4.28 -11.89 10.66
C ALA A 81 5.30 -11.03 11.43
N THR A 82 5.99 -10.11 10.78
CA THR A 82 7.10 -9.33 11.38
C THR A 82 6.71 -7.88 11.65
N GLY A 83 5.62 -7.37 11.08
CA GLY A 83 5.25 -5.96 11.15
C GLY A 83 6.23 -5.03 10.41
N GLU A 84 7.17 -5.62 9.66
CA GLU A 84 8.17 -4.90 8.89
C GLU A 84 7.54 -4.31 7.62
N VAL A 85 7.93 -3.08 7.29
CA VAL A 85 7.46 -2.40 6.09
C VAL A 85 8.36 -2.84 4.94
N ILE A 86 7.90 -3.81 4.14
CA ILE A 86 8.55 -4.12 2.88
C ILE A 86 8.22 -2.98 1.91
N THR A 87 9.21 -2.12 1.67
CA THR A 87 9.20 -1.25 0.50
C THR A 87 9.35 -2.13 -0.73
N LYS A 88 8.33 -2.22 -1.59
CA LYS A 88 8.50 -2.88 -2.90
C LYS A 88 9.63 -2.16 -3.64
N THR A 89 10.73 -2.86 -3.86
CA THR A 89 11.97 -2.36 -4.50
C THR A 89 11.80 -2.00 -5.98
N LYS A 90 10.59 -2.14 -6.54
CA LYS A 90 10.29 -1.66 -7.89
C LYS A 90 10.07 -0.16 -7.82
N PRO A 91 10.91 0.68 -8.46
CA PRO A 91 10.70 2.12 -8.45
C PRO A 91 9.34 2.39 -9.09
N VAL A 92 8.42 2.98 -8.32
CA VAL A 92 7.16 3.46 -8.89
C VAL A 92 7.53 4.56 -9.87
N GLY A 93 7.45 4.26 -11.17
CA GLY A 93 7.79 5.20 -12.23
C GLY A 93 7.04 6.52 -12.04
N GLN A 94 7.66 7.64 -12.43
CA GLN A 94 7.02 8.93 -12.38
C GLN A 94 5.65 8.86 -13.08
N LEU A 95 4.58 9.20 -12.38
CA LEU A 95 3.24 9.25 -12.97
C LEU A 95 3.03 10.63 -13.60
N TYR A 96 2.61 10.68 -14.85
CA TYR A 96 2.16 11.90 -15.52
C TYR A 96 0.70 11.74 -15.91
N ALA A 97 -0.17 12.61 -15.39
CA ALA A 97 -1.62 12.55 -15.61
C ALA A 97 -2.26 11.17 -15.29
N GLY A 98 -1.78 10.49 -14.24
CA GLY A 98 -2.32 9.19 -13.82
C GLY A 98 -1.85 7.99 -14.65
N LYS A 99 -0.89 8.17 -15.57
CA LYS A 99 -0.25 7.08 -16.34
C LYS A 99 1.25 7.05 -16.07
N PRO A 100 1.92 5.88 -16.13
CA PRO A 100 3.37 5.81 -15.97
C PRO A 100 4.06 6.56 -17.12
N ALA A 101 5.06 7.40 -16.80
CA ALA A 101 5.80 8.21 -17.77
C ALA A 101 6.58 7.35 -18.79
N PHE A 102 6.86 6.09 -18.45
CA PHE A 102 7.50 5.11 -19.31
C PHE A 102 6.76 3.78 -19.20
N GLN A 103 6.48 3.15 -20.35
CA GLN A 103 6.01 1.76 -20.38
C GLN A 103 7.19 0.87 -20.02
N SER A 104 7.07 0.07 -18.96
CA SER A 104 8.05 -0.98 -18.68
C SER A 104 8.09 -1.94 -19.85
N VAL A 105 9.29 -2.19 -20.39
CA VAL A 105 9.53 -3.23 -21.40
C VAL A 105 9.02 -4.55 -20.82
N LYS A 106 8.19 -5.28 -21.57
CA LYS A 106 7.81 -6.65 -21.20
C LYS A 106 9.09 -7.47 -21.10
N GLU A 107 9.40 -7.96 -19.90
CA GLU A 107 10.41 -9.01 -19.75
C GLU A 107 9.91 -10.22 -20.54
N ILE A 108 10.63 -10.56 -21.60
CA ILE A 108 10.41 -11.80 -22.33
C ILE A 108 11.06 -12.87 -21.45
N SER A 109 10.26 -13.79 -20.91
CA SER A 109 10.79 -14.99 -20.26
C SER A 109 11.66 -15.71 -21.28
N GLY A 110 12.95 -15.90 -20.98
CA GLY A 110 13.93 -16.55 -21.85
C GLY A 110 13.71 -18.05 -22.10
N ASP A 111 12.45 -18.51 -22.06
CA ASP A 111 12.04 -19.88 -22.37
C ASP A 111 11.76 -19.98 -23.88
N GLU A 112 12.78 -19.74 -24.70
CA GLU A 112 12.71 -20.16 -26.10
C GLU A 112 12.87 -21.69 -26.11
N VAL A 113 11.84 -22.39 -26.62
CA VAL A 113 11.85 -23.83 -26.83
C VAL A 113 13.13 -24.18 -27.60
N GLN A 114 13.98 -25.06 -27.05
CA GLN A 114 15.20 -25.52 -27.72
C GLN A 114 14.85 -25.90 -29.16
N MET A 115 15.52 -25.26 -30.14
CA MET A 115 15.33 -25.58 -31.55
C MET A 115 15.58 -27.08 -31.76
N ASP A 116 14.56 -27.79 -32.25
CA ASP A 116 14.68 -29.18 -32.66
C ASP A 116 15.77 -29.30 -33.74
N PRO A 117 16.85 -30.08 -33.50
CA PRO A 117 17.95 -30.22 -34.45
C PRO A 117 17.53 -30.91 -35.76
N GLU A 118 16.32 -31.48 -35.83
CA GLU A 118 15.77 -32.10 -37.03
C GLU A 118 15.17 -31.09 -38.04
N LYS A 119 14.74 -29.89 -37.59
CA LYS A 119 14.15 -28.87 -38.48
C LYS A 119 15.14 -27.85 -39.03
N THR A 120 16.39 -27.88 -38.58
CA THR A 120 17.49 -27.02 -39.07
C THR A 120 18.39 -27.71 -40.10
N ARG A 121 18.12 -28.97 -40.44
CA ARG A 121 18.75 -29.68 -41.57
C ARG A 121 17.98 -29.43 -42.87
N GLY A 122 18.00 -28.18 -43.33
CA GLY A 122 17.61 -27.82 -44.69
C GLY A 122 18.86 -27.62 -45.55
N LEU A 123 19.30 -28.70 -46.20
CA LEU A 123 20.11 -28.63 -47.42
C LEU A 123 19.17 -28.85 -48.61
#